data_AF-A0A090X5X9-F1
#
_entry.id   AF-A0A090X5X9-F1
#
_cell.length_a   1.000
_cell.length_b   1.000
_cell.length_c   1.000
_cell.angle_alpha   90.00
_cell.angle_beta   90.00
_cell.angle_gamma   90.00
#
_symmetry.space_group_name_H-M   'P 1'
#
loop_
_entity.id
_entity.type
_entity.pdbx_description
1 polymer ?
#
loop_
_entity_poly.entity_id
_entity_poly.type
_entity_poly.pdbx_seq_one_letter_code
_entity_poly.pdbx_strand_id
1 'polypeptide(L)'
;MKPHVIILFLLFITACKQSENKQEIVSDHDVVQVISQDVPKLDLEQANKLAALPLHCINAEYPNKLSQTLGSGEDLKNPATLHPAFYGCFDWHSAVHGHWSLVSLLKTNPDIKTVMI
;
A
#
# COMPACT_ATOMS: atom_id res chain seq x y z
N MET A 1 -11.32 13.88 50.77
CA MET A 1 -11.17 13.56 49.33
C MET A 1 -11.18 14.87 48.56
N LYS A 2 -10.13 15.16 47.77
CA LYS A 2 -9.89 16.50 47.22
C LYS A 2 -10.95 16.85 46.15
N PRO A 3 -11.61 18.02 46.24
CA PRO A 3 -12.74 18.39 45.36
C PRO A 3 -12.34 18.45 43.87
N HIS A 4 -11.05 18.61 43.58
CA HIS A 4 -10.50 18.60 42.22
C HIS A 4 -10.61 17.22 41.52
N VAL A 5 -10.67 16.12 42.26
CA VAL A 5 -10.84 14.77 41.68
C VAL A 5 -12.26 14.57 41.15
N ILE A 6 -13.25 15.16 41.81
CA ILE A 6 -14.67 15.08 41.39
C ILE A 6 -14.90 15.91 40.12
N ILE A 7 -14.26 17.08 40.03
CA ILE A 7 -14.34 17.95 38.83
C ILE A 7 -13.69 17.28 37.61
N LEU A 8 -12.55 16.60 37.79
CA LEU A 8 -11.88 15.88 36.70
C LEU A 8 -12.71 14.69 36.19
N PHE A 9 -13.47 14.05 37.08
CA PHE A 9 -14.37 12.94 36.73
C PHE A 9 -15.64 13.42 36.00
N LEU A 10 -16.19 14.58 36.38
CA LEU A 10 -17.34 15.21 35.71
C LEU A 10 -17.02 15.71 34.29
N LEU A 11 -15.77 16.08 34.01
CA LEU A 11 -15.31 16.44 32.66
C LEU A 11 -15.21 15.23 31.71
N PHE A 12 -15.08 14.01 32.24
CA PHE A 12 -14.95 12.80 31.44
C PHE A 12 -16.29 12.28 30.89
N ILE A 13 -17.41 12.57 31.58
CA ILE A 13 -18.75 12.06 31.23
C ILE A 13 -19.49 12.91 30.18
N THR A 14 -18.99 14.11 29.86
CA THR A 14 -19.60 15.00 28.84
C THR A 14 -19.00 14.85 27.44
N ALA A 15 -17.95 14.03 27.27
CA ALA A 15 -17.29 13.79 26.00
C ALA A 15 -18.05 12.86 25.03
N CYS A 16 -19.15 12.24 25.47
CA CYS A 16 -20.06 11.48 24.60
C CYS A 16 -21.38 12.22 24.42
N LYS A 17 -21.40 13.25 23.58
CA LYS A 17 -22.63 13.65 22.89
C LYS A 17 -22.74 12.81 21.62
N GLN A 18 -23.57 11.78 21.67
CA GLN A 18 -24.08 11.08 20.48
C GLN A 18 -24.76 12.13 19.59
N SER A 19 -24.19 12.38 18.41
CA SER A 19 -24.85 13.17 17.37
C SER A 19 -26.05 12.37 16.88
N GLU A 20 -27.25 12.92 17.06
CA GLU A 20 -28.46 12.38 16.42
C GLU A 20 -28.29 12.51 14.91
N ASN A 21 -27.96 11.39 14.26
CA ASN A 21 -27.95 11.30 12.81
C ASN A 21 -29.41 11.30 12.34
N LYS A 22 -29.88 12.47 11.91
CA LYS A 22 -31.15 12.65 11.22
C LYS A 22 -31.07 11.89 9.90
N GLN A 23 -31.69 10.72 9.86
CA GLN A 23 -31.90 9.98 8.63
C GLN A 23 -32.90 10.76 7.76
N GLU A 24 -32.38 11.63 6.90
CA GLU A 24 -33.14 12.14 5.77
C GLU A 24 -33.35 10.97 4.81
N ILE A 25 -34.62 10.67 4.51
CA ILE A 25 -35.00 9.73 3.47
C ILE A 25 -34.61 10.42 2.15
N VAL A 26 -33.40 10.13 1.70
CA VAL A 26 -32.89 10.51 0.39
C VAL A 26 -33.62 9.66 -0.63
N SER A 27 -34.24 10.33 -1.60
CA SER A 27 -35.03 9.68 -2.64
C SER A 27 -34.17 8.73 -3.49
N ASP A 28 -34.75 7.65 -3.98
CA ASP A 28 -34.11 6.60 -4.80
C ASP A 28 -33.39 7.17 -6.05
N HIS A 29 -33.70 8.41 -6.44
CA HIS A 29 -33.02 9.12 -7.53
C HIS A 29 -31.70 9.79 -7.17
N ASP A 30 -31.50 10.20 -5.91
CA ASP A 30 -30.28 10.91 -5.50
C ASP A 30 -29.11 9.95 -5.18
N VAL A 31 -29.41 8.67 -4.89
CA VAL A 31 -28.38 7.62 -4.71
C VAL A 31 -27.65 7.32 -6.03
N VAL A 32 -28.33 7.47 -7.17
CA VAL A 32 -27.76 7.17 -8.50
C VAL A 32 -26.69 8.19 -8.90
N GLN A 33 -26.78 9.44 -8.44
CA GLN A 33 -25.83 10.49 -8.83
C GLN A 33 -24.49 10.45 -8.08
N VAL A 34 -24.44 9.81 -6.91
CA VAL A 34 -23.23 9.81 -6.05
C VAL A 34 -22.24 8.69 -6.44
N ILE A 35 -22.66 7.68 -7.23
CA ILE A 35 -21.83 6.52 -7.59
C ILE A 35 -21.23 6.63 -9.02
N SER A 36 -21.15 7.82 -9.58
CA SER A 36 -20.39 8.05 -10.82
C SER A 36 -18.92 8.38 -10.50
N GLN A 37 -18.22 7.52 -9.75
CA GLN A 37 -16.77 7.56 -9.77
C GLN A 37 -16.29 6.85 -11.03
N ASP A 38 -15.63 7.61 -11.90
CA ASP A 38 -15.02 7.10 -13.12
C ASP A 38 -14.01 6.01 -12.74
N VAL A 39 -14.25 4.77 -13.20
CA VAL A 39 -13.40 3.63 -12.85
C VAL A 39 -11.99 3.90 -13.42
N PRO A 40 -10.92 3.83 -12.61
CA PRO A 40 -9.57 4.06 -13.09
C PRO A 40 -9.26 3.14 -14.28
N LYS A 41 -8.98 3.74 -15.45
CA LYS A 41 -8.58 3.00 -16.65
C LYS A 41 -7.08 2.79 -16.64
N LEU A 42 -6.67 1.54 -16.87
CA LEU A 42 -5.27 1.19 -17.09
C LEU A 42 -4.90 1.43 -18.55
N ASP A 43 -4.77 2.70 -18.94
CA ASP A 43 -4.23 3.08 -20.24
C ASP A 43 -2.70 2.98 -20.27
N LEU A 44 -2.10 3.24 -21.44
CA LEU A 44 -0.66 3.16 -21.63
C LEU A 44 0.12 4.13 -20.72
N GLU A 45 -0.43 5.31 -20.43
CA GLU A 45 0.22 6.28 -19.55
C GLU A 45 0.27 5.76 -18.11
N GLN A 46 -0.85 5.26 -17.60
CA GLN A 46 -0.92 4.66 -16.27
C GLN A 46 -0.06 3.41 -16.17
N ALA A 47 -0.03 2.58 -17.21
CA ALA A 47 0.78 1.38 -17.24
C ALA A 47 2.29 1.69 -17.19
N ASN A 48 2.75 2.73 -17.89
CA ASN A 48 4.14 3.20 -17.78
C ASN A 48 4.46 3.77 -16.39
N LYS A 49 3.54 4.53 -15.77
CA LYS A 49 3.71 5.03 -14.40
C LYS A 49 3.83 3.90 -13.39
N LEU A 50 2.97 2.88 -13.50
CA LEU A 50 3.02 1.69 -12.65
C LEU A 50 4.31 0.89 -12.85
N ALA A 51 4.78 0.74 -14.10
CA ALA A 51 6.04 0.05 -14.40
C ALA A 51 7.26 0.78 -13.80
N ALA A 52 7.25 2.11 -13.74
CA ALA A 52 8.35 2.89 -13.20
C ALA A 52 8.60 2.63 -11.69
N LEU A 53 7.56 2.26 -10.94
CA LEU A 53 7.65 2.02 -9.49
C LEU A 53 8.63 0.88 -9.14
N PRO A 54 8.45 -0.37 -9.62
CA PRO A 54 9.40 -1.43 -9.35
C PRO A 54 10.74 -1.20 -10.04
N LEU A 55 10.77 -0.66 -11.26
CA LEU A 55 12.01 -0.40 -12.00
C LEU A 55 12.94 0.58 -11.28
N HIS A 56 12.39 1.49 -10.48
CA HIS A 56 13.19 2.41 -9.66
C HIS A 56 14.12 1.68 -8.69
N CYS A 57 13.74 0.50 -8.20
CA CYS A 57 14.46 -0.19 -7.14
C CYS A 57 14.88 -1.62 -7.46
N ILE A 58 14.46 -2.19 -8.59
CA ILE A 58 14.63 -3.61 -8.93
C ILE A 58 16.10 -4.09 -8.90
N ASN A 59 17.05 -3.18 -9.11
CA ASN A 59 18.49 -3.43 -9.08
C ASN A 59 19.19 -2.82 -7.85
N ALA A 60 18.45 -2.19 -6.92
CA ALA A 60 18.98 -1.54 -5.74
C ALA A 60 19.05 -2.51 -4.55
N GLU A 61 20.23 -3.04 -4.26
CA GLU A 61 20.43 -4.06 -3.21
C GLU A 61 20.25 -3.53 -1.78
N TYR A 62 20.51 -2.24 -1.52
CA TYR A 62 20.42 -1.67 -0.18
C TYR A 62 19.72 -0.30 -0.16
N PRO A 63 19.03 0.04 0.94
CA PRO A 63 18.72 -0.81 2.10
C PRO A 63 17.76 -1.95 1.77
N ASN A 64 17.85 -3.11 2.44
CA ASN A 64 16.98 -4.28 2.20
C ASN A 64 16.58 -5.02 3.49
N LYS A 65 15.33 -5.49 3.52
CA LYS A 65 14.66 -6.20 4.61
C LYS A 65 14.40 -7.65 4.19
N LEU A 66 15.20 -8.56 4.74
CA LEU A 66 15.17 -9.99 4.39
C LEU A 66 14.03 -10.77 5.07
N SER A 67 13.55 -10.32 6.22
CA SER A 67 12.44 -10.96 6.99
C SER A 67 12.60 -12.48 7.20
N GLN A 68 13.83 -12.97 7.34
CA GLN A 68 14.13 -14.40 7.47
C GLN A 68 14.40 -14.81 8.92
N THR A 69 14.08 -16.05 9.26
CA THR A 69 14.52 -16.70 10.51
C THR A 69 15.92 -17.28 10.30
N LEU A 70 16.81 -17.09 11.27
CA LEU A 70 18.19 -17.59 11.20
C LEU A 70 18.34 -18.81 12.10
N GLY A 71 18.97 -19.86 11.60
CA GLY A 71 19.40 -21.01 12.39
C GLY A 71 20.81 -20.84 12.95
N SER A 72 21.66 -20.07 12.26
CA SER A 72 23.03 -19.75 12.69
C SER A 72 23.51 -18.41 12.13
N GLY A 73 24.72 -17.98 12.53
CA GLY A 73 25.38 -16.80 11.95
C GLY A 73 25.76 -16.95 10.48
N GLU A 74 25.88 -18.18 9.96
CA GLU A 74 26.21 -18.45 8.56
C GLU A 74 25.04 -18.14 7.61
N ASP A 75 23.82 -18.01 8.14
CA ASP A 75 22.62 -17.66 7.39
C ASP A 75 22.56 -16.15 7.09
N LEU A 76 23.39 -15.33 7.75
CA LEU A 76 23.55 -13.92 7.46
C LEU A 76 24.37 -13.72 6.18
N LYS A 77 23.66 -13.57 5.06
CA LYS A 77 24.23 -13.32 3.74
C LYS A 77 23.66 -12.02 3.15
N ASN A 78 24.29 -11.51 2.09
CA ASN A 78 23.76 -10.34 1.39
C ASN A 78 22.46 -10.69 0.61
N PRO A 79 21.61 -9.70 0.30
CA PRO A 79 20.37 -9.92 -0.45
C PRO A 79 20.59 -10.60 -1.80
N ALA A 80 21.64 -10.25 -2.55
CA ALA A 80 21.92 -10.86 -3.85
C ALA A 80 22.22 -12.37 -3.77
N THR A 81 22.81 -12.83 -2.66
CA THR A 81 23.07 -14.25 -2.43
C THR A 81 21.80 -14.99 -2.00
N LEU A 82 20.96 -14.36 -1.18
CA LEU A 82 19.76 -14.98 -0.63
C LEU A 82 18.61 -15.01 -1.65
N HIS A 83 18.48 -13.96 -2.46
CA HIS A 83 17.40 -13.77 -3.42
C HIS A 83 17.93 -13.27 -4.78
N PRO A 84 18.67 -14.07 -5.55
CA PRO A 84 19.39 -13.60 -6.74
C PRO A 84 18.53 -12.90 -7.81
N ALA A 85 17.25 -13.25 -7.94
CA ALA A 85 16.33 -12.59 -8.86
C ALA A 85 15.50 -11.48 -8.20
N PHE A 86 15.48 -11.40 -6.87
CA PHE A 86 14.59 -10.53 -6.09
C PHE A 86 15.36 -9.77 -5.00
N TYR A 87 16.64 -9.47 -5.26
CA TYR A 87 17.53 -8.84 -4.29
C TYR A 87 17.30 -7.33 -4.19
N GLY A 88 16.71 -6.73 -5.24
CA GLY A 88 16.43 -5.31 -5.28
C GLY A 88 15.33 -4.88 -4.32
N CYS A 89 15.10 -3.57 -4.28
CA CYS A 89 14.09 -2.91 -3.46
C CYS A 89 14.31 -3.08 -1.95
N PHE A 90 13.50 -2.36 -1.17
CA PHE A 90 13.64 -2.36 0.28
C PHE A 90 13.28 -3.69 0.94
N ASP A 91 12.45 -4.53 0.32
CA ASP A 91 12.07 -5.85 0.84
C ASP A 91 12.04 -6.81 -0.34
N TRP A 92 12.64 -8.00 -0.19
CA TRP A 92 12.69 -8.98 -1.26
C TRP A 92 11.28 -9.40 -1.72
N HIS A 93 10.29 -9.42 -0.82
CA HIS A 93 8.89 -9.69 -1.21
C HIS A 93 8.35 -8.59 -2.12
N SER A 94 8.75 -7.34 -1.87
CA SER A 94 8.36 -6.21 -2.73
C SER A 94 9.00 -6.34 -4.12
N ALA A 95 10.23 -6.85 -4.21
CA ALA A 95 10.84 -7.18 -5.50
C ALA A 95 10.07 -8.28 -6.24
N VAL A 96 9.58 -9.32 -5.56
CA VAL A 96 8.72 -10.35 -6.17
C VAL A 96 7.45 -9.73 -6.75
N HIS A 97 6.74 -8.91 -5.97
CA HIS A 97 5.54 -8.21 -6.44
C HIS A 97 5.85 -7.25 -7.60
N GLY A 98 6.98 -6.56 -7.55
CA GLY A 98 7.44 -5.68 -8.61
C GLY A 98 7.69 -6.41 -9.93
N HIS A 99 8.44 -7.51 -9.89
CA HIS A 99 8.69 -8.36 -11.06
C HIS A 99 7.38 -8.91 -11.65
N TRP A 100 6.49 -9.43 -10.81
CA TRP A 100 5.21 -9.95 -11.29
C TRP A 100 4.34 -8.84 -11.90
N SER A 101 4.29 -7.66 -11.27
CA SER A 101 3.60 -6.49 -11.81
C SER A 101 4.12 -6.12 -13.20
N LEU A 102 5.44 -6.08 -13.39
CA LEU A 102 6.06 -5.82 -14.70
C LEU A 102 5.68 -6.86 -15.75
N VAL A 103 5.74 -8.15 -15.41
CA VAL A 103 5.32 -9.24 -16.33
C VAL A 103 3.83 -9.14 -16.66
N SER A 104 2.99 -8.84 -15.68
CA SER A 104 1.56 -8.67 -15.88
C SER A 104 1.26 -7.48 -16.80
N LEU A 105 1.89 -6.34 -16.55
CA LEU A 105 1.76 -5.13 -17.36
C LEU A 105 2.22 -5.37 -18.80
N LEU A 106 3.34 -6.06 -19.01
CA LEU A 106 3.80 -6.46 -20.35
C LEU A 106 2.80 -7.34 -21.09
N LYS A 107 2.14 -8.26 -20.38
CA LYS A 107 1.13 -9.14 -20.97
C LYS A 107 -0.15 -8.41 -21.35
N THR A 108 -0.61 -7.46 -20.53
CA THR A 108 -1.87 -6.73 -20.76
C THR A 108 -1.69 -5.50 -21.65
N ASN A 109 -0.49 -4.94 -21.70
CA ASN A 109 -0.16 -3.71 -22.44
C ASN A 109 1.17 -3.91 -23.21
N PRO A 110 1.14 -4.60 -24.36
CA PRO A 110 2.35 -4.95 -25.12
C PRO A 110 3.19 -3.75 -25.58
N ASP A 111 2.57 -2.57 -25.69
CA ASP A 111 3.22 -1.34 -26.14
C ASP A 111 3.94 -0.55 -25.02
N ILE A 112 4.03 -1.10 -23.80
CA ILE A 112 4.82 -0.48 -22.72
C ILE A 112 6.29 -0.42 -23.13
N LYS A 113 6.82 0.80 -23.22
CA LYS A 113 8.22 1.06 -23.59
C LYS A 113 9.20 0.87 -22.43
N THR A 114 8.71 1.00 -21.19
CA THR A 114 9.56 1.20 -20.01
C THR A 114 10.13 -0.08 -19.42
N VAL A 115 9.66 -1.27 -19.83
CA VAL A 115 10.09 -2.54 -19.22
C VAL A 115 11.34 -3.07 -19.92
N MET A 116 12.48 -2.42 -19.68
CA MET A 116 13.79 -3.04 -19.88
C MET A 116 14.38 -3.30 -18.48
N ILE A 117 14.36 -4.56 -18.07
CA ILE A 117 14.87 -5.06 -16.78
C ILE A 117 16.37 -5.31 -16.91
#